data_AF-A0A2M4CZN6-F1
#
_entry.id   AF-A0A2M4CZN6-F1
#
_cell.length_a   1.000
_cell.length_b   1.000
_cell.length_c   1.000
_cell.angle_alpha   90.00
_cell.angle_beta   90.00
_cell.angle_gamma   90.00
#
_symmetry.space_group_name_H-M   'P 1'
#
loop_
_entity.id
_entity.type
_entity.pdbx_description
1 polymer ?
#
loop_
_entity_poly.entity_id
_entity_poly.type
_entity_poly.pdbx_seq_one_letter_code
_entity_poly.pdbx_strand_id
1 'polypeptide(L)'
;MPTRTCLLMVCVVFATISIKASGATPTGHFPDSNYLEEDKYSPGFLTLGQKYSIAIGSTVVLPCKINETENSSHYVLAWKRDIAVLTAGNVKVTVNPRMRLMPVQAHADQHGALSTGYNLEIRDVRTTDAGDYICQIGSMEPKEIVHTLEILVPPKIDYISPANKLDIHKGAPIRMECRASGNPTPKIIWSRKNNVMPNGEANKTGNTLEIMHANRHTSGHYKCTADNRVGQPDTREVLINVLYPPEIEVEQPVVHSGVGHEAQLVCIVHGEPTPNVIWYQDTTQIGITEQFSQQNRGNKHSLIIRNVTYSDLGNYTCQASNALGKDRGTLVLSGSPTLCYFDSPTLSSYRDQYNISWTVQSYSPIREYRLFFRLASKNLHLLHHDKPLDNHIYGDRGSSHLFNLPPYGAGGGGTAGIGVGVGVGTHGNGGG
;
A
#
# COMPACT_ATOMS: atom_id res chain seq x y z
N MET A 1 -46.97 -4.14 51.71
CA MET A 1 -47.12 -5.55 51.25
C MET A 1 -45.75 -6.15 51.03
N PRO A 2 -45.28 -7.04 51.92
CA PRO A 2 -44.31 -8.06 51.59
C PRO A 2 -44.99 -9.44 51.60
N THR A 3 -44.67 -10.31 50.64
CA THR A 3 -44.89 -11.76 50.75
C THR A 3 -43.53 -12.39 50.45
N ARG A 4 -42.78 -12.92 51.45
CA ARG A 4 -42.97 -14.17 52.21
C ARG A 4 -43.16 -15.36 51.22
N THR A 5 -42.45 -16.49 51.30
CA THR A 5 -41.89 -17.17 52.48
C THR A 5 -40.93 -18.32 52.10
N CYS A 6 -40.09 -18.67 53.10
CA CYS A 6 -39.50 -19.94 53.56
C CYS A 6 -38.71 -20.88 52.61
N LEU A 7 -37.43 -21.24 52.89
CA LEU A 7 -36.79 -21.97 54.02
C LEU A 7 -37.05 -23.48 54.05
N LEU A 8 -35.98 -24.27 53.88
CA LEU A 8 -35.71 -25.41 54.75
C LEU A 8 -34.19 -25.61 54.92
N MET A 9 -33.75 -25.33 56.15
CA MET A 9 -32.43 -25.62 56.70
C MET A 9 -32.56 -26.92 57.51
N VAL A 10 -31.62 -27.85 57.39
CA VAL A 10 -31.48 -28.96 58.33
C VAL A 10 -30.09 -28.88 58.96
N CYS A 11 -30.08 -28.55 60.26
CA CYS A 11 -28.94 -28.71 61.17
C CYS A 11 -28.84 -30.16 61.63
N VAL A 12 -27.62 -30.70 61.72
CA VAL A 12 -27.30 -31.82 62.61
C VAL A 12 -26.00 -31.49 63.35
N VAL A 13 -26.06 -31.61 64.68
CA VAL A 13 -25.00 -31.28 65.65
C VAL A 13 -24.33 -32.56 66.15
N PHE A 14 -23.00 -32.45 66.28
CA PHE A 14 -21.93 -33.23 66.91
C PHE A 14 -22.23 -34.45 67.82
N ALA A 15 -21.31 -35.43 67.72
CA ALA A 15 -20.76 -36.13 68.89
C ALA A 15 -19.26 -36.44 68.68
N THR A 16 -18.42 -35.87 69.55
CA THR A 16 -16.99 -36.17 69.71
C THR A 16 -16.83 -37.24 70.79
N ILE A 17 -15.98 -38.24 70.53
CA ILE A 17 -15.53 -39.22 71.53
C ILE A 17 -14.06 -38.95 71.84
N SER A 18 -13.78 -38.76 73.13
CA SER A 18 -12.47 -38.51 73.70
C SER A 18 -12.01 -39.78 74.42
N ILE A 19 -10.80 -40.27 74.11
CA ILE A 19 -10.16 -41.37 74.84
C ILE A 19 -8.96 -40.78 75.59
N LYS A 20 -9.02 -40.91 76.92
CA LYS A 20 -7.98 -40.57 77.88
C LYS A 20 -7.05 -41.78 78.01
N ALA A 21 -5.75 -41.59 77.81
CA ALA A 21 -4.73 -42.52 78.30
C ALA A 21 -3.76 -41.77 79.21
N SER A 22 -3.48 -42.41 80.34
CA SER A 22 -2.84 -41.92 81.56
C SER A 22 -1.32 -41.75 81.42
N GLY A 23 -0.76 -40.92 82.30
CA GLY A 23 0.65 -40.54 82.27
C GLY A 23 1.62 -41.56 82.89
N ALA A 24 2.90 -41.34 82.61
CA ALA A 24 4.02 -41.53 83.53
C ALA A 24 5.27 -40.92 82.89
N THR A 25 5.86 -39.92 83.56
CA THR A 25 7.26 -39.55 83.36
C THR A 25 8.15 -40.58 84.06
N PRO A 26 9.32 -40.88 83.50
CA PRO A 26 10.50 -40.90 84.34
C PRO A 26 11.62 -40.05 83.74
N THR A 27 12.17 -39.24 84.62
CA THR A 27 13.43 -38.52 84.50
C THR A 27 14.59 -39.48 84.27
N GLY A 28 15.38 -39.23 83.22
CA GLY A 28 16.71 -39.80 83.02
C GLY A 28 17.60 -38.75 82.35
N HIS A 29 18.62 -38.31 83.07
CA HIS A 29 19.62 -37.34 82.63
C HIS A 29 20.92 -38.08 82.29
N PHE A 30 21.76 -37.46 81.44
CA PHE A 30 23.12 -37.82 80.96
C PHE A 30 23.23 -38.52 79.59
N PRO A 31 24.32 -38.28 78.83
CA PRO A 31 24.66 -37.04 78.14
C PRO A 31 25.08 -37.27 76.65
N ASP A 32 25.33 -36.16 75.94
CA ASP A 32 26.00 -35.98 74.64
C ASP A 32 26.63 -37.19 73.90
N SER A 33 26.33 -37.32 72.61
CA SER A 33 27.32 -37.02 71.55
C SER A 33 26.79 -37.28 70.14
N ASN A 34 27.04 -36.31 69.26
CA ASN A 34 27.32 -36.48 67.83
C ASN A 34 26.29 -37.26 66.98
N TYR A 35 25.14 -36.63 66.71
CA TYR A 35 24.52 -36.75 65.39
C TYR A 35 24.96 -35.54 64.54
N LEU A 36 26.16 -35.71 63.98
CA LEU A 36 26.67 -35.16 62.71
C LEU A 36 26.17 -33.77 62.29
N GLU A 37 27.01 -32.75 62.54
CA GLU A 37 27.05 -31.49 61.77
C GLU A 37 27.47 -31.76 60.30
N GLU A 38 26.73 -32.55 59.51
CA GLU A 38 27.15 -32.88 58.13
C GLU A 38 26.91 -31.75 57.11
N ASP A 39 26.02 -30.80 57.41
CA ASP A 39 25.74 -29.65 56.51
C ASP A 39 26.85 -28.59 56.50
N LYS A 40 27.80 -28.63 57.45
CA LYS A 40 28.87 -27.63 57.56
C LYS A 40 30.08 -27.94 56.65
N TYR A 41 30.16 -29.15 56.10
CA TYR A 41 31.36 -29.64 55.40
C TYR A 41 31.16 -29.94 53.91
N SER A 42 29.94 -29.83 53.37
CA SER A 42 29.69 -29.99 51.93
C SER A 42 29.66 -28.64 51.19
N PRO A 43 30.36 -28.48 50.06
CA PRO A 43 30.28 -27.25 49.29
C PRO A 43 28.86 -27.06 48.74
N GLY A 44 28.38 -25.82 48.79
CA GLY A 44 27.14 -25.36 48.19
C GLY A 44 27.41 -24.54 46.93
N PHE A 45 26.43 -24.53 46.03
CA PHE A 45 26.51 -23.69 44.85
C PHE A 45 26.32 -22.21 45.19
N LEU A 46 27.22 -21.39 44.68
CA LEU A 46 27.06 -19.93 44.58
C LEU A 46 26.35 -19.53 43.28
N THR A 47 26.23 -20.47 42.34
CA THR A 47 25.54 -20.28 41.07
C THR A 47 24.16 -20.90 41.14
N LEU A 48 23.17 -20.25 40.51
CA LEU A 48 21.83 -20.81 40.34
C LEU A 48 21.64 -21.29 38.91
N GLY A 49 20.81 -22.31 38.74
CA GLY A 49 20.37 -22.75 37.42
C GLY A 49 19.71 -21.60 36.65
N GLN A 50 20.08 -21.45 35.38
CA GLN A 50 19.64 -20.35 34.52
C GLN A 50 19.34 -20.84 33.11
N LYS A 51 18.38 -20.18 32.46
CA LYS A 51 18.09 -20.39 31.04
C LYS A 51 18.88 -19.38 30.20
N TYR A 52 19.64 -19.86 29.23
CA TYR A 52 20.39 -19.05 28.27
C TYR A 52 19.79 -19.20 26.89
N SER A 53 19.41 -18.08 26.26
CA SER A 53 18.95 -18.05 24.87
C SER A 53 20.03 -17.39 24.01
N ILE A 54 20.73 -18.19 23.20
CA ILE A 54 21.96 -17.80 22.51
C ILE A 54 21.81 -17.96 21.01
N ALA A 55 22.23 -16.96 20.23
CA ALA A 55 22.20 -17.04 18.77
C ALA A 55 23.21 -18.08 18.25
N ILE A 56 22.78 -18.87 17.25
CA ILE A 56 23.62 -19.87 16.57
C ILE A 56 24.95 -19.27 16.11
N GLY A 57 26.04 -20.03 16.24
CA GLY A 57 27.41 -19.60 15.93
C GLY A 57 28.09 -18.75 17.02
N SER A 58 27.36 -18.31 18.05
CA SER A 58 27.94 -17.54 19.17
C SER A 58 28.71 -18.43 20.16
N THR A 59 29.32 -17.82 21.17
CA THR A 59 29.93 -18.53 22.30
C THR A 59 29.11 -18.29 23.57
N VAL A 60 28.87 -19.35 24.35
CA VAL A 60 28.19 -19.27 25.65
C VAL A 60 29.12 -19.79 26.75
N VAL A 61 29.00 -19.20 27.94
CA VAL A 61 29.72 -19.62 29.13
C VAL A 61 28.69 -19.92 30.21
N LEU A 62 28.58 -21.19 30.58
CA LEU A 62 27.71 -21.64 31.66
C LEU A 62 28.51 -21.59 32.98
N PRO A 63 28.10 -20.76 33.95
CA PRO A 63 28.85 -20.61 35.18
C PRO A 63 28.68 -21.84 36.06
N CYS A 64 29.72 -22.20 36.81
CA CYS A 64 29.54 -23.08 37.96
C CYS A 64 30.55 -22.74 39.05
N LYS A 65 30.03 -22.07 40.07
CA LYS A 65 30.78 -21.58 41.23
C LYS A 65 30.22 -22.21 42.49
N ILE A 66 31.12 -22.61 43.38
CA ILE A 66 30.83 -23.19 44.69
C ILE A 66 31.61 -22.44 45.77
N ASN A 67 31.15 -22.51 47.01
CA ASN A 67 31.92 -22.01 48.14
C ASN A 67 33.03 -23.02 48.49
N GLU A 68 34.22 -22.52 48.77
CA GLU A 68 35.33 -23.32 49.26
C GLU A 68 35.27 -23.37 50.79
N THR A 69 35.13 -24.57 51.36
CA THR A 69 35.21 -24.78 52.81
C THR A 69 36.55 -25.44 53.15
N GLU A 70 37.16 -25.03 54.26
CA GLU A 70 38.55 -25.35 54.68
C GLU A 70 38.85 -26.86 54.82
N ASN A 71 37.87 -27.76 54.67
CA ASN A 71 37.99 -29.21 54.81
C ASN A 71 37.33 -30.03 53.67
N SER A 72 37.05 -29.41 52.52
CA SER A 72 36.25 -30.01 51.42
C SER A 72 37.01 -30.95 50.48
N SER A 73 37.88 -31.83 50.97
CA SER A 73 38.72 -32.71 50.14
C SER A 73 38.02 -33.91 49.47
N HIS A 74 36.68 -34.05 49.61
CA HIS A 74 35.93 -35.23 49.18
C HIS A 74 34.79 -34.92 48.20
N TYR A 75 35.01 -34.05 47.20
CA TYR A 75 34.06 -33.87 46.11
C TYR A 75 34.75 -33.73 44.75
N VAL A 76 34.01 -34.04 43.68
CA VAL A 76 34.43 -33.79 42.29
C VAL A 76 33.38 -32.94 41.60
N LEU A 77 33.76 -31.74 41.15
CA LEU A 77 32.87 -30.93 40.32
C LEU A 77 32.81 -31.51 38.91
N ALA A 78 31.62 -31.81 38.41
CA ALA A 78 31.44 -32.41 37.09
C ALA A 78 30.39 -31.66 36.29
N TRP A 79 30.68 -31.41 35.00
CA TRP A 79 29.65 -31.03 34.05
C TRP A 79 29.08 -32.29 33.40
N LYS A 80 27.76 -32.38 33.33
CA LYS A 80 27.04 -33.47 32.67
C LYS A 80 26.02 -32.91 31.69
N ARG A 81 25.70 -33.73 30.69
CA ARG A 81 24.57 -33.51 29.79
C ARG A 81 23.95 -34.87 29.49
N ASP A 82 22.66 -35.01 29.78
CA ASP A 82 21.97 -36.30 29.80
C ASP A 82 22.73 -37.31 30.67
N ILE A 83 23.13 -38.45 30.10
CA ILE A 83 23.95 -39.47 30.76
C ILE A 83 25.46 -39.24 30.61
N ALA A 84 25.87 -38.31 29.75
CA ALA A 84 27.28 -38.10 29.41
C ALA A 84 27.96 -37.17 30.42
N VAL A 85 29.08 -37.61 30.99
CA VAL A 85 29.98 -36.75 31.76
C VAL A 85 30.84 -35.96 30.78
N LEU A 86 30.64 -34.66 30.75
CA LEU A 86 31.41 -33.75 29.89
C LEU A 86 32.79 -33.47 30.50
N THR A 87 32.83 -33.28 31.82
CA THR A 87 34.06 -32.93 32.56
C THR A 87 34.03 -33.50 33.97
N ALA A 88 35.20 -33.71 34.57
CA ALA A 88 35.35 -34.12 35.97
C ALA A 88 36.58 -33.41 36.57
N GLY A 89 36.36 -32.57 37.59
CA GLY A 89 37.36 -31.64 38.09
C GLY A 89 37.86 -30.69 37.00
N ASN A 90 39.18 -30.58 36.86
CA ASN A 90 39.84 -29.83 35.80
C ASN A 90 40.00 -30.63 34.48
N VAL A 91 39.54 -31.88 34.44
CA VAL A 91 39.72 -32.77 33.28
C VAL A 91 38.52 -32.67 32.34
N LYS A 92 38.80 -32.36 31.07
CA LYS A 92 37.81 -32.43 29.98
C LYS A 92 37.69 -33.87 29.48
N VAL A 93 36.51 -34.45 29.62
CA VAL A 93 36.20 -35.83 29.18
C VAL A 93 35.57 -35.84 27.79
N THR A 94 34.73 -34.85 27.48
CA THR A 94 34.09 -34.72 26.17
C THR A 94 35.11 -34.53 25.04
N VAL A 95 34.90 -35.23 23.93
CA VAL A 95 35.71 -35.07 22.70
C VAL A 95 35.31 -33.84 21.87
N ASN A 96 34.22 -33.15 22.24
CA ASN A 96 33.75 -31.99 21.49
C ASN A 96 34.81 -30.86 21.56
N PRO A 97 35.46 -30.48 20.44
CA PRO A 97 36.54 -29.50 20.46
C PRO A 97 36.06 -28.09 20.81
N ARG A 98 34.76 -27.83 20.65
CA ARG A 98 34.13 -26.52 20.92
C ARG A 98 33.88 -26.27 22.40
N MET A 99 33.95 -27.30 23.24
CA MET A 99 33.73 -27.21 24.69
C MET A 99 35.05 -27.03 25.42
N ARG A 100 35.12 -26.08 26.36
CA ARG A 100 36.30 -25.82 27.20
C ARG A 100 35.89 -25.55 28.64
N LEU A 101 36.72 -26.01 29.59
CA LEU A 101 36.60 -25.61 30.98
C LEU A 101 37.36 -24.30 31.19
N MET A 102 36.73 -23.36 31.89
CA MET A 102 37.35 -22.12 32.32
C MET A 102 37.35 -22.06 33.85
N PRO A 103 38.52 -22.05 34.51
CA PRO A 103 38.57 -21.95 35.96
C PRO A 103 37.97 -20.64 36.43
N VAL A 104 37.19 -20.70 37.51
CA VAL A 104 36.68 -19.52 38.19
C VAL A 104 37.86 -18.85 38.90
N GLN A 105 38.05 -17.55 38.66
CA GLN A 105 39.07 -16.79 39.39
C GLN A 105 38.66 -16.72 40.86
N ALA A 106 39.58 -17.12 41.75
CA ALA A 106 39.38 -17.09 43.18
C ALA A 106 39.18 -15.64 43.64
N HIS A 107 37.97 -15.32 44.09
CA HIS A 107 37.65 -14.05 44.71
C HIS A 107 37.26 -14.32 46.17
N ALA A 108 38.00 -13.74 47.10
CA ALA A 108 37.63 -13.72 48.51
C ALA A 108 36.48 -12.73 48.70
N ASP A 109 35.42 -13.14 49.39
CA ASP A 109 34.40 -12.20 49.82
C ASP A 109 34.88 -11.35 51.01
N GLN A 110 34.07 -10.40 51.47
CA GLN A 110 34.39 -9.53 52.62
C GLN A 110 34.60 -10.30 53.94
N HIS A 111 34.29 -11.61 53.96
CA HIS A 111 34.41 -12.50 55.12
C HIS A 111 35.50 -13.57 54.92
N GLY A 112 36.30 -13.49 53.84
CA GLY A 112 37.41 -14.40 53.59
C GLY A 112 37.02 -15.75 52.97
N ALA A 113 35.76 -15.96 52.59
CA ALA A 113 35.34 -17.18 51.90
C ALA A 113 35.82 -17.16 50.44
N LEU A 114 36.57 -18.19 50.06
CA LEU A 114 37.04 -18.37 48.68
C LEU A 114 35.94 -19.00 47.83
N SER A 115 35.82 -18.53 46.59
CA SER A 115 34.96 -19.13 45.58
C SER A 115 35.79 -19.92 44.59
N THR A 116 35.40 -21.16 44.32
CA THR A 116 36.07 -22.05 43.37
C THR A 116 35.07 -22.65 42.39
N GLY A 117 35.54 -23.22 41.30
CA GLY A 117 34.70 -23.88 40.30
C GLY A 117 35.21 -23.78 38.87
N TYR A 118 34.44 -24.34 37.94
CA TYR A 118 34.77 -24.34 36.52
C TYR A 118 33.55 -23.99 35.69
N ASN A 119 33.64 -22.91 34.92
CA ASN A 119 32.63 -22.57 33.94
C ASN A 119 32.81 -23.41 32.67
N LEU A 120 31.71 -23.81 32.03
CA LEU A 120 31.72 -24.52 30.76
C LEU A 120 31.53 -23.52 29.62
N GLU A 121 32.58 -23.31 28.83
CA GLU A 121 32.52 -22.54 27.58
C GLU A 121 32.14 -23.46 26.42
N ILE A 122 31.18 -23.06 25.59
CA ILE A 122 30.81 -23.71 24.34
C ILE A 122 30.90 -22.67 23.22
N ARG A 123 31.86 -22.86 22.31
CA ARG A 123 32.06 -21.98 21.14
C ARG A 123 31.28 -22.48 19.93
N ASP A 124 31.06 -21.61 18.94
CA ASP A 124 30.36 -21.95 17.68
C ASP A 124 29.12 -22.81 17.96
N VAL A 125 28.20 -22.26 18.75
CA VAL A 125 27.05 -22.99 19.27
C VAL A 125 26.12 -23.43 18.13
N ARG A 126 25.68 -24.69 18.15
CA ARG A 126 24.83 -25.31 17.13
C ARG A 126 23.48 -25.70 17.73
N THR A 127 22.48 -25.93 16.87
CA THR A 127 21.16 -26.40 17.32
C THR A 127 21.22 -27.69 18.14
N THR A 128 22.19 -28.57 17.85
CA THR A 128 22.46 -29.81 18.60
C THR A 128 23.02 -29.57 20.01
N ASP A 129 23.44 -28.36 20.34
CA ASP A 129 23.93 -28.03 21.69
C ASP A 129 22.81 -27.63 22.64
N ALA A 130 21.58 -27.45 22.14
CA ALA A 130 20.42 -27.12 22.97
C ALA A 130 20.12 -28.22 24.00
N GLY A 131 19.61 -27.82 25.17
CA GLY A 131 19.20 -28.71 26.24
C GLY A 131 19.84 -28.35 27.58
N ASP A 132 19.72 -29.28 28.53
CA ASP A 132 20.11 -29.07 29.91
C ASP A 132 21.56 -29.49 30.17
N TYR A 133 22.31 -28.59 30.78
CA TYR A 133 23.68 -28.80 31.23
C TYR A 133 23.68 -28.75 32.74
N ILE A 134 24.13 -29.85 33.34
CA ILE A 134 24.11 -30.04 34.79
C ILE A 134 25.51 -29.78 35.31
N CYS A 135 25.64 -28.86 36.26
CA CYS A 135 26.83 -28.81 37.10
C CYS A 135 26.53 -29.59 38.39
N GLN A 136 27.30 -30.63 38.65
CA GLN A 136 27.14 -31.53 39.80
C GLN A 136 28.34 -31.41 40.73
N ILE A 137 28.08 -31.29 42.02
CA ILE A 137 29.03 -31.59 43.09
C ILE A 137 28.90 -33.08 43.38
N GLY A 138 29.82 -33.88 42.86
CA GLY A 138 29.86 -35.33 43.10
C GLY A 138 30.46 -35.62 44.47
N SER A 139 29.61 -36.00 45.43
CA SER A 139 29.96 -36.48 46.77
C SER A 139 29.10 -37.70 47.12
N MET A 140 29.05 -38.12 48.38
CA MET A 140 28.10 -39.15 48.83
C MET A 140 26.63 -38.72 48.62
N GLU A 141 26.36 -37.42 48.73
CA GLU A 141 25.06 -36.81 48.48
C GLU A 141 25.20 -35.75 47.36
N PRO A 142 25.01 -36.15 46.09
CA PRO A 142 25.27 -35.26 44.98
C PRO A 142 24.29 -34.09 44.95
N LYS A 143 24.84 -32.88 44.84
CA LYS A 143 24.07 -31.64 44.64
C LYS A 143 24.21 -31.21 43.19
N GLU A 144 23.11 -30.73 42.59
CA GLU A 144 23.08 -30.34 41.18
C GLU A 144 22.42 -28.98 40.96
N ILE A 145 22.92 -28.26 39.95
CA ILE A 145 22.21 -27.14 39.32
C ILE A 145 22.10 -27.40 37.82
N VAL A 146 21.02 -26.91 37.22
CA VAL A 146 20.73 -27.12 35.81
C VAL A 146 20.72 -25.80 35.07
N HIS A 147 21.52 -25.70 34.02
CA HIS A 147 21.48 -24.61 33.05
C HIS A 147 20.82 -25.09 31.76
N THR A 148 19.73 -24.44 31.35
CA THR A 148 19.05 -24.77 30.10
C THR A 148 19.55 -23.88 28.98
N LEU A 149 20.11 -24.47 27.93
CA LEU A 149 20.59 -23.76 26.75
C LEU A 149 19.56 -23.86 25.61
N GLU A 150 19.03 -22.71 25.19
CA GLU A 150 18.15 -22.55 24.04
C GLU A 150 18.90 -21.85 22.90
N ILE A 151 18.80 -22.40 21.69
CA ILE A 151 19.53 -21.87 20.53
C ILE A 151 18.59 -21.10 19.62
N LEU A 152 18.84 -19.80 19.53
CA LEU A 152 18.12 -18.88 18.68
C LEU A 152 18.69 -18.92 17.26
N VAL A 153 17.82 -19.08 16.27
CA VAL A 153 18.17 -19.17 14.85
C VAL A 153 17.47 -18.01 14.12
N PRO A 154 18.20 -17.12 13.44
CA PRO A 154 17.60 -16.04 12.64
C PRO A 154 16.61 -16.55 11.60
N PRO A 155 15.67 -15.71 11.16
CA PRO A 155 14.64 -16.11 10.21
C PRO A 155 15.26 -16.29 8.81
N LYS A 156 14.75 -17.27 8.06
CA LYS A 156 15.12 -17.51 6.68
C LYS A 156 13.90 -17.90 5.86
N ILE A 157 13.62 -17.16 4.79
CA ILE A 157 12.55 -17.48 3.84
C ILE A 157 13.03 -18.64 2.98
N ASP A 158 12.40 -19.80 3.17
CA ASP A 158 12.72 -21.03 2.45
C ASP A 158 11.97 -21.11 1.12
N TYR A 159 10.77 -20.54 1.08
CA TYR A 159 9.88 -20.63 -0.07
C TYR A 159 9.04 -19.37 -0.23
N ILE A 160 8.94 -18.90 -1.47
CA ILE A 160 8.02 -17.85 -1.88
C ILE A 160 7.45 -18.17 -3.26
N SER A 161 6.14 -18.03 -3.41
CA SER A 161 5.42 -18.24 -4.67
C SER A 161 4.45 -17.09 -4.92
N PRO A 162 4.50 -16.44 -6.09
CA PRO A 162 5.50 -16.60 -7.16
C PRO A 162 6.88 -16.09 -6.73
N ALA A 163 7.96 -16.60 -7.33
CA ALA A 163 9.32 -16.35 -6.83
C ALA A 163 9.90 -14.97 -7.20
N ASN A 164 9.45 -14.36 -8.30
CA ASN A 164 10.02 -13.11 -8.81
C ASN A 164 8.97 -12.18 -9.42
N LYS A 165 8.22 -12.68 -10.39
CA LYS A 165 7.22 -11.91 -11.14
C LYS A 165 5.98 -12.78 -11.39
N LEU A 166 4.81 -12.14 -11.39
CA LEU A 166 3.57 -12.71 -11.88
C LEU A 166 2.90 -11.72 -12.83
N ASP A 167 2.73 -12.13 -14.09
CA ASP A 167 1.86 -11.45 -15.04
C ASP A 167 0.45 -12.04 -14.91
N ILE A 168 -0.56 -11.19 -14.69
CA ILE A 168 -1.94 -11.64 -14.48
C ILE A 168 -2.93 -10.67 -15.12
N HIS A 169 -4.03 -11.17 -15.68
CA HIS A 169 -5.07 -10.30 -16.24
C HIS A 169 -5.89 -9.58 -15.15
N LYS A 170 -6.35 -8.36 -15.44
CA LYS A 170 -7.32 -7.63 -14.61
C LYS A 170 -8.56 -8.49 -14.32
N GLY A 171 -9.03 -8.43 -13.07
CA GLY A 171 -10.16 -9.17 -12.55
C GLY A 171 -9.81 -10.56 -11.99
N ALA A 172 -8.66 -11.14 -12.37
CA ALA A 172 -8.26 -12.46 -11.91
C ALA A 172 -7.79 -12.45 -10.43
N PRO A 173 -7.92 -13.59 -9.73
CA PRO A 173 -7.47 -13.71 -8.35
C PRO A 173 -5.95 -13.92 -8.28
N ILE A 174 -5.31 -13.30 -7.29
CA ILE A 174 -3.89 -13.46 -6.98
C ILE A 174 -3.78 -14.16 -5.63
N ARG A 175 -2.98 -15.22 -5.57
CA ARG A 175 -2.59 -15.88 -4.32
C ARG A 175 -1.07 -15.98 -4.26
N MET A 176 -0.50 -15.35 -3.24
CA MET A 176 0.93 -15.42 -2.93
C MET A 176 1.12 -16.22 -1.63
N GLU A 177 2.19 -17.01 -1.57
CA GLU A 177 2.55 -17.82 -0.40
C GLU A 177 4.01 -17.58 -0.04
N CYS A 178 4.29 -17.48 1.25
CA CYS A 178 5.64 -17.32 1.79
C CYS A 178 5.78 -18.17 3.06
N ARG A 179 6.87 -18.94 3.13
CA ARG A 179 7.20 -19.80 4.26
C ARG A 179 8.64 -19.55 4.69
N ALA A 180 8.86 -19.46 5.99
CA ALA A 180 10.17 -19.23 6.57
C ALA A 180 10.41 -20.15 7.77
N SER A 181 11.68 -20.47 7.99
CA SER A 181 12.18 -21.18 9.15
C SER A 181 12.98 -20.24 10.06
N GLY A 182 13.13 -20.62 11.32
CA GLY A 182 13.82 -19.85 12.35
C GLY A 182 13.42 -20.35 13.73
N ASN A 183 14.20 -20.00 14.75
CA ASN A 183 13.88 -20.29 16.15
C ASN A 183 14.07 -19.02 16.99
N PRO A 184 13.01 -18.42 17.56
CA PRO A 184 11.61 -18.86 17.52
C PRO A 184 11.00 -18.86 16.11
N THR A 185 9.88 -19.56 15.91
CA THR A 185 9.17 -19.60 14.63
C THR A 185 8.86 -18.17 14.13
N PRO A 186 9.30 -17.78 12.93
CA PRO A 186 9.15 -16.41 12.45
C PRO A 186 7.72 -16.05 12.08
N LYS A 187 7.38 -14.79 12.34
CA LYS A 187 6.15 -14.17 11.88
C LYS A 187 6.33 -13.68 10.44
N ILE A 188 5.42 -14.07 9.55
CA ILE A 188 5.38 -13.59 8.17
C ILE A 188 4.51 -12.33 8.05
N ILE A 189 5.06 -11.30 7.44
CA ILE A 189 4.43 -10.00 7.19
C ILE A 189 4.55 -9.67 5.70
N TRP A 190 3.40 -9.50 5.05
CA TRP A 190 3.32 -8.97 3.69
C TRP A 190 3.16 -7.45 3.72
N SER A 191 3.88 -6.77 2.84
CA SER A 191 3.78 -5.33 2.63
C SER A 191 3.97 -4.99 1.16
N ARG A 192 3.69 -3.75 0.78
CA ARG A 192 3.88 -3.27 -0.60
C ARG A 192 4.89 -2.14 -0.62
N LYS A 193 5.80 -2.16 -1.59
CA LYS A 193 6.84 -1.15 -1.73
C LYS A 193 6.21 0.17 -2.19
N ASN A 194 6.48 1.26 -1.46
CA ASN A 194 6.05 2.62 -1.77
C ASN A 194 4.52 2.82 -1.88
N ASN A 195 3.72 1.88 -1.37
CA ASN A 195 2.25 1.92 -1.44
C ASN A 195 1.65 1.16 -0.26
N VAL A 196 0.37 1.44 0.02
CA VAL A 196 -0.45 0.59 0.91
C VAL A 196 -0.95 -0.64 0.16
N MET A 197 -1.34 -1.65 0.92
CA MET A 197 -2.00 -2.83 0.38
C MET A 197 -3.31 -2.44 -0.33
N PRO A 198 -3.81 -3.23 -1.29
CA PRO A 198 -5.05 -2.91 -2.02
C PRO A 198 -6.29 -2.70 -1.14
N ASN A 199 -6.31 -3.27 0.08
CA ASN A 199 -7.36 -3.08 1.07
C ASN A 199 -7.16 -1.83 1.95
N GLY A 200 -6.12 -1.02 1.71
CA GLY A 200 -5.79 0.17 2.48
C GLY A 200 -4.94 -0.08 3.73
N GLU A 201 -4.69 -1.33 4.11
CA GLU A 201 -3.83 -1.66 5.25
C GLU A 201 -2.35 -1.43 4.93
N ALA A 202 -1.55 -1.12 5.95
CA ALA A 202 -0.10 -0.98 5.77
C ALA A 202 0.59 -2.32 5.50
N ASN A 203 0.09 -3.40 6.12
CA ASN A 203 0.66 -4.74 6.02
C ASN A 203 -0.40 -5.81 6.31
N LYS A 204 -0.10 -7.06 5.92
CA LYS A 204 -0.93 -8.24 6.19
C LYS A 204 -0.08 -9.32 6.84
N THR A 205 -0.49 -9.82 8.00
CA THR A 205 0.17 -10.96 8.64
C THR A 205 -0.40 -12.28 8.10
N GLY A 206 0.48 -13.25 7.83
CA GLY A 206 0.10 -14.60 7.45
C GLY A 206 0.98 -15.18 6.34
N ASN A 207 1.01 -16.50 6.22
CA ASN A 207 1.81 -17.18 5.20
C ASN A 207 1.27 -16.94 3.78
N THR A 208 0.00 -16.58 3.65
CA THR A 208 -0.67 -16.36 2.37
C THR A 208 -1.25 -14.96 2.27
N LEU A 209 -1.16 -14.38 1.07
CA LEU A 209 -1.80 -13.12 0.71
C LEU A 209 -2.68 -13.35 -0.52
N GLU A 210 -3.96 -13.03 -0.37
CA GLU A 210 -4.98 -13.24 -1.40
C GLU A 210 -5.62 -11.91 -1.82
N ILE A 211 -5.76 -11.72 -3.12
CA ILE A 211 -6.45 -10.59 -3.73
C ILE A 211 -7.45 -11.17 -4.74
N MET A 212 -8.75 -11.01 -4.48
CA MET A 212 -9.79 -11.67 -5.28
C MET A 212 -9.94 -11.09 -6.69
N HIS A 213 -9.77 -9.76 -6.82
CA HIS A 213 -9.97 -9.05 -8.07
C HIS A 213 -8.78 -8.11 -8.34
N ALA A 214 -7.85 -8.58 -9.17
CA ALA A 214 -6.74 -7.75 -9.63
C ALA A 214 -7.25 -6.51 -10.40
N ASN A 215 -6.64 -5.36 -10.16
CA ASN A 215 -6.91 -4.12 -10.89
C ASN A 215 -5.61 -3.39 -11.20
N ARG A 216 -5.64 -2.31 -11.98
CA ARG A 216 -4.42 -1.58 -12.35
C ARG A 216 -3.61 -1.09 -11.13
N HIS A 217 -4.28 -0.83 -10.00
CA HIS A 217 -3.65 -0.39 -8.76
C HIS A 217 -3.11 -1.53 -7.90
N THR A 218 -3.35 -2.81 -8.26
CA THR A 218 -2.70 -3.97 -7.61
C THR A 218 -1.33 -4.28 -8.20
N SER A 219 -0.93 -3.63 -9.30
CA SER A 219 0.44 -3.76 -9.83
C SER A 219 1.46 -3.16 -8.86
N GLY A 220 2.64 -3.78 -8.78
CA GLY A 220 3.77 -3.28 -7.99
C GLY A 220 4.57 -4.38 -7.29
N HIS A 221 5.56 -3.95 -6.50
CA HIS A 221 6.41 -4.86 -5.74
C HIS A 221 5.80 -5.16 -4.36
N TYR A 222 5.50 -6.43 -4.13
CA TYR A 222 5.06 -6.96 -2.85
C TYR A 222 6.27 -7.58 -2.13
N LYS A 223 6.35 -7.37 -0.82
CA LYS A 223 7.44 -7.91 0.02
C LYS A 223 6.86 -8.89 1.02
N CYS A 224 7.45 -10.08 1.09
CA CYS A 224 7.31 -10.95 2.25
C CYS A 224 8.50 -10.74 3.17
N THR A 225 8.24 -10.40 4.43
CA THR A 225 9.25 -10.28 5.49
C THR A 225 9.00 -11.32 6.56
N ALA A 226 10.03 -12.10 6.91
CA ALA A 226 10.03 -13.06 8.00
C ALA A 226 10.85 -12.49 9.17
N ASP A 227 10.23 -12.38 10.35
CA ASP A 227 10.86 -11.83 11.53
C ASP A 227 10.54 -12.65 12.78
N ASN A 228 11.58 -13.06 13.51
CA ASN A 228 11.48 -13.69 14.82
C ASN A 228 12.24 -12.92 15.92
N ARG A 229 12.67 -11.68 15.64
CA ARG A 229 13.48 -10.82 16.51
C ARG A 229 14.88 -11.36 16.83
N VAL A 230 15.34 -12.39 16.11
CA VAL A 230 16.69 -12.94 16.22
C VAL A 230 17.47 -12.53 14.98
N GLY A 231 18.48 -11.68 15.14
CA GLY A 231 19.24 -11.15 14.02
C GLY A 231 18.42 -10.22 13.12
N GLN A 232 18.76 -10.17 11.83
CA GLN A 232 18.03 -9.35 10.86
C GLN A 232 16.85 -10.13 10.26
N PRO A 233 15.70 -9.48 10.02
CA PRO A 233 14.61 -10.08 9.26
C PRO A 233 15.05 -10.46 7.85
N ASP A 234 14.56 -11.59 7.34
CA ASP A 234 14.75 -11.96 5.94
C ASP A 234 13.57 -11.42 5.11
N THR A 235 13.84 -10.91 3.92
CA THR A 235 12.83 -10.30 3.05
C THR A 235 13.03 -10.69 1.60
N ARG A 236 11.94 -11.10 0.94
CA ARG A 236 11.89 -11.36 -0.51
C ARG A 236 10.81 -10.53 -1.19
N GLU A 237 11.08 -10.11 -2.42
CA GLU A 237 10.17 -9.27 -3.20
C GLU A 237 9.59 -10.05 -4.40
N VAL A 238 8.32 -9.76 -4.74
CA VAL A 238 7.61 -10.30 -5.89
C VAL A 238 6.97 -9.14 -6.66
N LEU A 239 7.21 -9.06 -7.96
CA LEU A 239 6.58 -8.09 -8.85
C LEU A 239 5.25 -8.64 -9.38
N ILE A 240 4.15 -8.01 -9.02
CA ILE A 240 2.85 -8.26 -9.62
C ILE A 240 2.66 -7.27 -10.77
N ASN A 241 2.41 -7.79 -11.97
CA ASN A 241 2.12 -6.99 -13.15
C ASN A 241 0.73 -7.36 -13.67
N VAL A 242 -0.22 -6.44 -13.52
CA VAL A 242 -1.60 -6.64 -13.99
C VAL A 242 -1.74 -6.17 -15.43
N LEU A 243 -2.08 -7.10 -16.31
CA LEU A 243 -2.34 -6.89 -17.73
C LEU A 243 -3.80 -6.49 -17.97
N TYR A 244 -4.04 -5.42 -18.71
CA TYR A 244 -5.38 -4.93 -19.05
C TYR A 244 -5.38 -4.18 -20.40
N PRO A 245 -6.52 -4.20 -21.13
CA PRO A 245 -6.67 -3.41 -22.35
C PRO A 245 -6.57 -1.91 -22.05
N PRO A 246 -6.37 -1.06 -23.07
CA PRO A 246 -6.28 0.37 -22.87
C PRO A 246 -7.56 0.95 -22.24
N GLU A 247 -7.39 1.92 -21.35
CA GLU A 247 -8.47 2.72 -20.74
C GLU A 247 -8.12 4.20 -21.00
N ILE A 248 -8.99 4.91 -21.71
CA ILE A 248 -8.77 6.31 -22.11
C ILE A 248 -9.64 7.26 -21.29
N GLU A 249 -9.01 8.28 -20.71
CA GLU A 249 -9.67 9.43 -20.10
C GLU A 249 -9.33 10.70 -20.91
N VAL A 250 -10.33 11.43 -21.37
CA VAL A 250 -10.16 12.67 -22.13
C VAL A 250 -10.07 13.86 -21.17
N GLU A 251 -9.03 14.69 -21.26
CA GLU A 251 -8.83 15.83 -20.33
C GLU A 251 -9.91 16.91 -20.54
N GLN A 252 -10.20 17.26 -21.80
CA GLN A 252 -11.25 18.21 -22.18
C GLN A 252 -12.03 17.67 -23.38
N PRO A 253 -13.30 17.25 -23.22
CA PRO A 253 -14.10 16.71 -24.32
C PRO A 253 -14.33 17.71 -25.46
N VAL A 254 -14.35 19.00 -25.16
CA VAL A 254 -14.46 20.08 -26.14
C VAL A 254 -13.35 21.09 -25.87
N VAL A 255 -12.55 21.36 -26.89
CA VAL A 255 -11.50 22.38 -26.88
C VAL A 255 -11.93 23.51 -27.81
N HIS A 256 -11.79 24.75 -27.36
CA HIS A 256 -12.10 25.93 -28.17
C HIS A 256 -10.83 26.64 -28.59
N SER A 257 -10.64 26.87 -29.89
CA SER A 257 -9.51 27.61 -30.43
C SER A 257 -9.92 28.45 -31.65
N GLY A 258 -9.32 29.62 -31.78
CA GLY A 258 -9.57 30.52 -32.91
C GLY A 258 -8.75 30.13 -34.14
N VAL A 259 -9.22 30.55 -35.32
CA VAL A 259 -8.40 30.43 -36.53
C VAL A 259 -7.08 31.18 -36.34
N GLY A 260 -5.97 30.59 -36.79
CA GLY A 260 -4.63 31.14 -36.62
C GLY A 260 -3.95 30.81 -35.28
N HIS A 261 -4.68 30.24 -34.31
CA HIS A 261 -4.16 29.94 -32.99
C HIS A 261 -3.69 28.48 -32.88
N GLU A 262 -3.03 28.15 -31.79
CA GLU A 262 -2.67 26.77 -31.45
C GLU A 262 -3.82 26.12 -30.66
N ALA A 263 -4.08 24.84 -30.90
CA ALA A 263 -4.97 24.02 -30.09
C ALA A 263 -4.24 22.77 -29.58
N GLN A 264 -4.56 22.36 -28.35
CA GLN A 264 -4.02 21.15 -27.75
C GLN A 264 -5.15 20.21 -27.33
N LEU A 265 -5.20 19.05 -27.96
CA LEU A 265 -6.10 17.96 -27.64
C LEU A 265 -5.37 16.93 -26.79
N VAL A 266 -5.99 16.43 -25.72
CA VAL A 266 -5.28 15.57 -24.77
C VAL A 266 -6.10 14.36 -24.35
N CYS A 267 -5.46 13.19 -24.43
CA CYS A 267 -5.93 11.94 -23.85
C CYS A 267 -4.94 11.41 -22.81
N ILE A 268 -5.47 10.95 -21.69
CA ILE A 268 -4.75 10.20 -20.67
C ILE A 268 -5.04 8.71 -20.93
N VAL A 269 -4.00 7.95 -21.25
CA VAL A 269 -4.13 6.56 -21.68
C VAL A 269 -3.44 5.67 -20.66
N HIS A 270 -4.22 4.78 -20.04
CA HIS A 270 -3.72 3.71 -19.19
C HIS A 270 -3.79 2.38 -19.93
N GLY A 271 -2.88 1.45 -19.63
CA GLY A 271 -2.89 0.12 -20.22
C GLY A 271 -1.59 -0.62 -19.95
N GLU A 272 -1.68 -1.94 -19.85
CA GLU A 272 -0.51 -2.80 -19.66
C GLU A 272 -0.73 -4.11 -20.45
N PRO A 273 0.09 -4.44 -21.47
CA PRO A 273 1.28 -3.71 -21.92
C PRO A 273 0.98 -2.29 -22.42
N THR A 274 2.02 -1.43 -22.40
CA THR A 274 1.94 -0.02 -22.80
C THR A 274 1.25 0.15 -24.17
N PRO A 275 0.12 0.88 -24.25
CA PRO A 275 -0.62 1.02 -25.50
C PRO A 275 0.09 1.91 -26.53
N ASN A 276 -0.11 1.59 -27.81
CA ASN A 276 0.19 2.50 -28.92
C ASN A 276 -1.03 3.41 -29.17
N VAL A 277 -0.78 4.73 -29.29
CA VAL A 277 -1.83 5.75 -29.46
C VAL A 277 -1.74 6.36 -30.85
N ILE A 278 -2.88 6.41 -31.55
CA ILE A 278 -3.03 6.98 -32.88
C ILE A 278 -4.17 7.99 -32.86
N TRP A 279 -3.94 9.15 -33.47
CA TRP A 279 -4.95 10.20 -33.61
C TRP A 279 -5.65 10.13 -34.96
N TYR A 280 -6.96 10.38 -34.94
CA TYR A 280 -7.81 10.47 -36.12
C TYR A 280 -8.57 11.79 -36.08
N GLN A 281 -8.75 12.41 -37.24
CA GLN A 281 -9.75 13.43 -37.49
C GLN A 281 -10.87 12.77 -38.27
N ASP A 282 -12.07 12.73 -37.67
CA ASP A 282 -13.19 11.92 -38.12
C ASP A 282 -12.80 10.44 -38.33
N THR A 283 -12.53 10.03 -39.57
CA THR A 283 -12.13 8.66 -39.94
C THR A 283 -10.70 8.56 -40.46
N THR A 284 -10.04 9.70 -40.69
CA THR A 284 -8.72 9.76 -41.32
C THR A 284 -7.64 9.82 -40.26
N GLN A 285 -6.64 8.97 -40.37
CA GLN A 285 -5.49 8.99 -39.46
C GLN A 285 -4.67 10.25 -39.68
N ILE A 286 -4.34 10.94 -38.58
CA ILE A 286 -3.52 12.15 -38.60
C ILE A 286 -2.05 11.75 -38.63
N GLY A 287 -1.33 12.18 -39.66
CA GLY A 287 0.12 12.10 -39.75
C GLY A 287 0.82 13.23 -39.00
N ILE A 288 2.08 13.05 -38.63
CA ILE A 288 2.90 14.12 -38.04
C ILE A 288 3.33 15.07 -39.17
N THR A 289 3.02 16.36 -39.02
CA THR A 289 3.37 17.44 -39.96
C THR A 289 3.83 18.69 -39.18
N GLU A 290 4.16 19.78 -39.86
CA GLU A 290 4.45 21.07 -39.19
C GLU A 290 3.22 21.60 -38.42
N GLN A 291 2.03 21.36 -38.98
CA GLN A 291 0.73 21.74 -38.40
C GLN A 291 0.32 20.80 -37.26
N PHE A 292 0.45 19.48 -37.46
CA PHE A 292 0.06 18.46 -36.49
C PHE A 292 1.28 17.83 -35.83
N SER A 293 1.50 18.10 -34.55
CA SER A 293 2.59 17.49 -33.78
C SER A 293 2.07 16.75 -32.55
N GLN A 294 2.80 15.74 -32.10
CA GLN A 294 2.42 14.95 -30.92
C GLN A 294 3.42 15.17 -29.79
N GLN A 295 2.91 15.33 -28.57
CA GLN A 295 3.70 15.38 -27.35
C GLN A 295 3.19 14.33 -26.38
N ASN A 296 4.00 13.31 -26.12
CA ASN A 296 3.65 12.20 -25.24
C ASN A 296 4.55 12.23 -24.00
N ARG A 297 3.95 12.25 -22.80
CA ARG A 297 4.66 12.25 -21.52
C ARG A 297 3.98 11.28 -20.55
N GLY A 298 4.61 10.14 -20.30
CA GLY A 298 4.02 9.07 -19.51
C GLY A 298 2.69 8.62 -20.14
N ASN A 299 1.60 8.70 -19.37
CA ASN A 299 0.26 8.37 -19.83
C ASN A 299 -0.46 9.53 -20.53
N LYS A 300 0.13 10.74 -20.55
CA LYS A 300 -0.45 11.92 -21.19
C LYS A 300 -0.03 11.98 -22.65
N HIS A 301 -0.99 11.85 -23.56
CA HIS A 301 -0.80 11.95 -25.00
C HIS A 301 -1.50 13.20 -25.53
N SER A 302 -0.75 14.09 -26.17
CA SER A 302 -1.27 15.35 -26.70
C SER A 302 -1.07 15.46 -28.20
N LEU A 303 -2.12 15.88 -28.90
CA LEU A 303 -2.06 16.36 -30.28
C LEU A 303 -2.08 17.88 -30.26
N ILE A 304 -1.04 18.50 -30.80
CA ILE A 304 -0.88 19.94 -30.93
C ILE A 304 -1.14 20.30 -32.39
N ILE A 305 -2.11 21.18 -32.61
CA ILE A 305 -2.55 21.67 -33.90
C ILE A 305 -2.15 23.15 -33.96
N ARG A 306 -1.13 23.47 -34.77
CA ARG A 306 -0.66 24.84 -34.96
C ARG A 306 -1.44 25.53 -36.06
N ASN A 307 -1.67 26.83 -35.92
CA ASN A 307 -2.32 27.65 -36.94
C ASN A 307 -3.65 27.04 -37.40
N VAL A 308 -4.57 26.82 -36.45
CA VAL A 308 -5.87 26.18 -36.67
C VAL A 308 -6.61 26.85 -37.82
N THR A 309 -7.18 26.04 -38.71
CA THR A 309 -8.00 26.45 -39.86
C THR A 309 -9.43 25.94 -39.68
N TYR A 310 -10.36 26.43 -40.49
CA TYR A 310 -11.75 25.96 -40.44
C TYR A 310 -11.89 24.47 -40.75
N SER A 311 -11.01 23.88 -41.56
CA SER A 311 -11.00 22.44 -41.85
C SER A 311 -10.47 21.58 -40.72
N ASP A 312 -9.77 22.16 -39.75
CA ASP A 312 -9.29 21.43 -38.57
C ASP A 312 -10.37 21.32 -37.49
N LEU A 313 -11.44 22.11 -37.57
CA LEU A 313 -12.55 22.01 -36.63
C LEU A 313 -13.31 20.70 -36.86
N GLY A 314 -13.82 20.10 -35.78
CA GLY A 314 -14.58 18.85 -35.85
C GLY A 314 -14.17 17.81 -34.81
N ASN A 315 -14.47 16.55 -35.12
CA ASN A 315 -14.30 15.45 -34.19
C ASN A 315 -12.91 14.85 -34.33
N TYR A 316 -12.24 14.68 -33.20
CA TYR A 316 -10.96 14.00 -33.08
C TYR A 316 -11.13 12.75 -32.24
N THR A 317 -10.46 11.68 -32.64
CA THR A 317 -10.44 10.43 -31.88
C THR A 317 -8.99 10.07 -31.55
N CYS A 318 -8.70 9.91 -30.26
CA CYS A 318 -7.49 9.23 -29.82
C CYS A 318 -7.81 7.75 -29.65
N GLN A 319 -7.15 6.88 -30.41
CA GLN A 319 -7.32 5.45 -30.33
C GLN A 319 -6.08 4.83 -29.71
N ALA A 320 -6.25 4.13 -28.59
CA ALA A 320 -5.20 3.36 -27.96
C ALA A 320 -5.37 1.87 -28.25
N SER A 321 -4.26 1.16 -28.43
CA SER A 321 -4.28 -0.29 -28.69
C SER A 321 -3.10 -1.00 -28.06
N ASN A 322 -3.33 -2.17 -27.46
CA ASN A 322 -2.29 -3.09 -27.02
C ASN A 322 -2.68 -4.53 -27.40
N ALA A 323 -1.89 -5.52 -26.94
CA ALA A 323 -2.13 -6.93 -27.23
C ALA A 323 -3.48 -7.47 -26.69
N LEU A 324 -4.14 -6.76 -25.78
CA LEU A 324 -5.36 -7.19 -25.08
C LEU A 324 -6.62 -6.53 -25.62
N GLY A 325 -6.50 -5.45 -26.40
CA GLY A 325 -7.66 -4.74 -26.92
C GLY A 325 -7.36 -3.33 -27.42
N LYS A 326 -8.44 -2.58 -27.64
CA LYS A 326 -8.41 -1.19 -28.11
C LYS A 326 -9.46 -0.39 -27.37
N ASP A 327 -9.19 0.89 -27.20
CA ASP A 327 -10.14 1.86 -26.66
C ASP A 327 -10.05 3.18 -27.44
N ARG A 328 -11.09 4.01 -27.38
CA ARG A 328 -11.21 5.26 -28.13
C ARG A 328 -11.77 6.37 -27.26
N GLY A 329 -11.07 7.50 -27.20
CA GLY A 329 -11.57 8.75 -26.64
C GLY A 329 -11.90 9.74 -27.76
N THR A 330 -13.06 10.39 -27.67
CA THR A 330 -13.50 11.41 -28.64
C THR A 330 -13.40 12.80 -28.05
N LEU A 331 -12.87 13.74 -28.83
CA LEU A 331 -12.79 15.16 -28.50
C LEU A 331 -13.37 15.98 -29.66
N VAL A 332 -13.82 17.19 -29.35
CA VAL A 332 -14.28 18.14 -30.35
C VAL A 332 -13.38 19.35 -30.34
N LEU A 333 -12.77 19.68 -31.47
CA LEU A 333 -12.15 20.99 -31.67
C LEU A 333 -13.20 21.93 -32.25
N SER A 334 -13.52 22.97 -31.47
CA SER A 334 -14.46 24.02 -31.84
C SER A 334 -13.73 25.34 -31.99
N GLY A 335 -14.33 26.27 -32.74
CA GLY A 335 -13.81 27.62 -32.93
C GLY A 335 -14.92 28.62 -33.14
N SER A 336 -14.57 29.87 -33.41
CA SER A 336 -15.55 30.90 -33.78
C SER A 336 -16.31 30.48 -35.05
N PRO A 337 -17.62 30.79 -35.14
CA PRO A 337 -18.39 30.63 -36.36
C PRO A 337 -17.70 31.30 -37.55
N THR A 338 -17.93 30.78 -38.76
CA THR A 338 -17.52 31.49 -39.98
C THR A 338 -18.26 32.82 -40.09
N LEU A 339 -17.83 33.66 -41.05
CA LEU A 339 -18.68 34.78 -41.46
C LEU A 339 -20.01 34.23 -42.01
N CYS A 340 -21.11 34.90 -41.69
CA CYS A 340 -22.43 34.60 -42.25
C CYS A 340 -22.49 35.05 -43.72
N TYR A 341 -23.26 34.33 -44.53
CA TYR A 341 -23.64 34.75 -45.88
C TYR A 341 -25.16 34.86 -45.98
N PHE A 342 -25.66 35.87 -46.69
CA PHE A 342 -27.09 36.05 -46.92
C PHE A 342 -27.55 35.26 -48.14
N ASP A 343 -28.45 34.30 -47.94
CA ASP A 343 -29.06 33.51 -49.00
C ASP A 343 -30.22 34.25 -49.69
N SER A 344 -30.76 35.29 -49.04
CA SER A 344 -31.89 36.07 -49.58
C SER A 344 -31.48 36.96 -50.76
N PRO A 345 -32.33 37.10 -51.80
CA PRO A 345 -32.04 37.94 -52.97
C PRO A 345 -31.99 39.42 -52.58
N THR A 346 -31.18 40.23 -53.27
CA THR A 346 -30.95 41.66 -52.94
C THR A 346 -32.19 42.55 -53.00
N LEU A 347 -33.27 42.09 -53.63
CA LEU A 347 -34.54 42.81 -53.76
C LEU A 347 -35.67 41.96 -53.20
N SER A 348 -36.64 42.61 -52.55
CA SER A 348 -37.86 41.93 -52.13
C SER A 348 -38.77 41.62 -53.31
N SER A 349 -39.42 40.45 -53.24
CA SER A 349 -40.57 40.13 -54.09
C SER A 349 -41.88 40.73 -53.56
N TYR A 350 -41.89 41.22 -52.31
CA TYR A 350 -43.03 41.82 -51.63
C TYR A 350 -42.87 43.34 -51.52
N ARG A 351 -43.99 44.06 -51.47
CA ARG A 351 -44.01 45.54 -51.51
C ARG A 351 -43.65 46.19 -50.18
N ASP A 352 -43.96 45.50 -49.10
CA ASP A 352 -43.95 45.98 -47.71
C ASP A 352 -43.26 44.99 -46.77
N GLN A 353 -42.59 43.97 -47.32
CA GLN A 353 -41.97 42.93 -46.52
C GLN A 353 -40.66 42.49 -47.16
N TYR A 354 -39.68 42.04 -46.38
CA TYR A 354 -38.46 41.41 -46.88
C TYR A 354 -38.08 40.21 -46.03
N ASN A 355 -37.86 39.06 -46.67
CA ASN A 355 -37.44 37.84 -45.99
C ASN A 355 -35.92 37.72 -46.08
N ILE A 356 -35.27 37.75 -44.92
CA ILE A 356 -33.83 37.58 -44.81
C ILE A 356 -33.56 36.15 -44.39
N SER A 357 -32.78 35.46 -45.21
CA SER A 357 -32.22 34.15 -44.91
C SER A 357 -30.70 34.26 -44.94
N TRP A 358 -30.04 33.63 -43.99
CA TRP A 358 -28.59 33.62 -43.89
C TRP A 358 -28.11 32.26 -43.39
N THR A 359 -26.91 31.91 -43.81
CA THR A 359 -26.23 30.68 -43.45
C THR A 359 -24.88 31.01 -42.82
N VAL A 360 -24.54 30.30 -41.75
CA VAL A 360 -23.22 30.35 -41.11
C VAL A 360 -22.80 28.92 -40.78
N GLN A 361 -21.50 28.64 -40.83
CA GLN A 361 -20.95 27.36 -40.39
C GLN A 361 -20.37 27.53 -38.99
N SER A 362 -20.78 26.67 -38.05
CA SER A 362 -20.27 26.67 -36.69
C SER A 362 -20.22 25.24 -36.15
N TYR A 363 -19.11 24.88 -35.53
CA TYR A 363 -18.96 23.60 -34.81
C TYR A 363 -19.42 23.68 -33.35
N SER A 364 -19.67 24.89 -32.87
CA SER A 364 -20.32 25.15 -31.58
C SER A 364 -21.77 25.58 -31.80
N PRO A 365 -22.72 25.19 -30.93
CA PRO A 365 -24.07 25.71 -30.98
C PRO A 365 -24.07 27.24 -30.93
N ILE A 366 -24.73 27.86 -31.91
CA ILE A 366 -24.93 29.31 -31.91
C ILE A 366 -25.93 29.64 -30.81
N ARG A 367 -25.53 30.48 -29.87
CA ARG A 367 -26.37 30.87 -28.73
C ARG A 367 -27.06 32.21 -28.96
N GLU A 368 -26.40 33.10 -29.68
CA GLU A 368 -26.91 34.45 -29.96
C GLU A 368 -26.54 34.86 -31.38
N TYR A 369 -27.44 35.60 -32.03
CA TYR A 369 -27.15 36.33 -33.25
C TYR A 369 -27.75 37.74 -33.16
N ARG A 370 -27.11 38.71 -33.81
CA ARG A 370 -27.55 40.11 -33.87
C ARG A 370 -27.67 40.53 -35.32
N LEU A 371 -28.85 40.98 -35.71
CA LEU A 371 -29.12 41.51 -37.04
C LEU A 371 -29.05 43.04 -37.01
N PHE A 372 -28.16 43.60 -37.80
CA PHE A 372 -28.05 45.05 -38.01
C PHE A 372 -28.60 45.39 -39.39
N PHE A 373 -29.44 46.41 -39.51
CA PHE A 373 -29.95 46.86 -40.80
C PHE A 373 -29.94 48.39 -40.92
N ARG A 374 -29.86 48.88 -42.16
CA ARG A 374 -30.04 50.31 -42.47
C ARG A 374 -31.01 50.51 -43.64
N LEU A 375 -31.80 51.58 -43.58
CA LEU A 375 -32.61 52.04 -44.70
C LEU A 375 -31.75 52.94 -45.59
N ALA A 376 -31.69 52.66 -46.89
CA ALA A 376 -31.06 53.54 -47.87
C ALA A 376 -31.95 54.75 -48.18
N SER A 377 -32.13 55.66 -47.23
CA SER A 377 -32.57 57.03 -47.52
C SER A 377 -31.36 57.94 -47.59
N LYS A 378 -31.41 58.96 -48.47
CA LYS A 378 -30.31 59.91 -48.65
C LYS A 378 -29.91 60.50 -47.29
N ASN A 379 -28.61 60.47 -47.03
CA ASN A 379 -27.87 60.97 -45.86
C ASN A 379 -27.52 59.95 -44.77
N LEU A 380 -26.23 59.95 -44.50
CA LEU A 380 -25.42 59.04 -43.70
C LEU A 380 -25.72 59.23 -42.20
N HIS A 381 -26.78 58.63 -41.69
CA HIS A 381 -26.94 58.44 -40.24
C HIS A 381 -27.16 56.96 -39.94
N LEU A 382 -26.21 56.37 -39.20
CA LEU A 382 -26.37 55.07 -38.56
C LEU A 382 -27.58 55.14 -37.63
N LEU A 383 -28.73 54.63 -38.08
CA LEU A 383 -29.81 54.28 -37.18
C LEU A 383 -29.43 52.95 -36.51
N HIS A 384 -28.76 53.06 -35.37
CA HIS A 384 -28.70 51.99 -34.37
C HIS A 384 -30.13 51.76 -33.87
N HIS A 385 -30.89 50.91 -34.55
CA HIS A 385 -32.10 50.36 -33.96
C HIS A 385 -31.67 49.19 -33.07
N ASP A 386 -31.32 49.51 -31.82
CA ASP A 386 -31.05 48.57 -30.73
C ASP A 386 -32.35 47.88 -30.28
N LYS A 387 -32.96 47.09 -31.16
CA LYS A 387 -33.91 46.07 -30.74
C LYS A 387 -33.37 44.70 -31.18
N PRO A 388 -32.76 43.93 -30.27
CA PRO A 388 -32.47 42.53 -30.57
C PRO A 388 -33.79 41.83 -30.93
N LEU A 389 -33.82 41.20 -32.10
CA LEU A 389 -34.82 40.17 -32.39
C LEU A 389 -34.43 38.96 -31.53
N ASP A 390 -34.97 38.93 -30.32
CA ASP A 390 -34.69 37.89 -29.34
C ASP A 390 -35.47 36.63 -29.73
N ASN A 391 -34.88 35.79 -30.59
CA ASN A 391 -35.43 34.47 -30.91
C ASN A 391 -34.31 33.43 -30.82
N HIS A 392 -34.47 32.51 -29.87
CA HIS A 392 -33.58 31.36 -29.71
C HIS A 392 -33.99 30.29 -30.73
N ILE A 393 -33.20 30.11 -31.78
CA ILE A 393 -33.44 29.07 -32.79
C ILE A 393 -32.32 28.05 -32.73
N TYR A 394 -32.68 26.79 -32.44
CA TYR A 394 -31.76 25.66 -32.47
C TYR A 394 -31.80 25.01 -33.86
N GLY A 395 -30.68 25.02 -34.59
CA GLY A 395 -30.50 24.22 -35.80
C GLY A 395 -29.42 24.74 -36.76
N ASP A 396 -28.87 23.84 -37.58
CA ASP A 396 -27.84 24.09 -38.60
C ASP A 396 -28.30 24.95 -39.79
N ARG A 397 -29.53 25.49 -39.73
CA ARG A 397 -30.09 26.45 -40.69
C ARG A 397 -30.80 27.55 -39.92
N GLY A 398 -30.28 28.77 -40.00
CA GLY A 398 -30.97 29.96 -39.52
C GLY A 398 -32.26 30.17 -40.31
N SER A 399 -33.40 30.23 -39.61
CA SER A 399 -34.70 30.41 -40.26
C SER A 399 -34.84 31.77 -40.92
N SER A 400 -35.65 31.84 -41.98
CA SER A 400 -36.09 33.08 -42.62
C SER A 400 -36.74 34.04 -41.61
N HIS A 401 -36.22 35.25 -41.46
CA HIS A 401 -36.86 36.32 -40.69
C HIS A 401 -37.56 37.31 -41.61
N LEU A 402 -38.78 37.67 -41.21
CA LEU A 402 -39.72 38.44 -41.99
C LEU A 402 -39.73 39.88 -41.47
N PHE A 403 -39.19 40.81 -42.25
CA PHE A 403 -39.18 42.23 -41.91
C PHE A 403 -40.39 42.90 -42.56
N ASN A 404 -41.24 43.56 -41.78
CA ASN A 404 -42.26 44.46 -42.31
C ASN A 404 -41.65 45.86 -42.49
N LEU A 405 -41.67 46.35 -43.72
CA LEU A 405 -41.27 47.71 -44.07
C LEU A 405 -42.44 48.67 -43.80
N PRO A 406 -42.17 49.88 -43.29
CA PRO A 406 -43.22 50.89 -43.13
C PRO A 406 -43.83 51.23 -44.50
N PRO A 407 -45.13 51.56 -44.56
CA PRO A 407 -45.81 51.82 -45.83
C PRO A 407 -45.11 52.95 -46.59
N TYR A 408 -44.69 52.66 -47.82
CA TYR A 408 -44.17 53.65 -48.75
C TYR A 408 -45.22 54.76 -48.95
N GLY A 409 -44.93 55.96 -48.44
CA GLY A 409 -45.68 57.16 -48.82
C GLY A 409 -45.60 57.33 -50.33
N ALA A 410 -46.75 57.46 -50.97
CA ALA A 410 -46.87 57.61 -52.41
C ALA A 410 -46.12 58.87 -52.88
N GLY A 411 -44.94 58.68 -53.47
CA GLY A 411 -44.17 59.79 -54.06
C GLY A 411 -42.67 59.55 -54.05
N GLY A 412 -42.18 58.70 -54.95
CA GLY A 412 -40.75 58.59 -55.22
C GLY A 412 -40.34 57.16 -55.57
N GLY A 413 -40.11 56.92 -56.87
CA GLY A 413 -39.45 55.71 -57.35
C GLY A 413 -38.02 55.65 -56.83
N GLY A 414 -37.83 55.02 -55.68
CA GLY A 414 -36.53 54.67 -55.14
C GLY A 414 -36.59 53.24 -54.65
N THR A 415 -35.74 52.37 -55.17
CA THR A 415 -35.50 51.04 -54.62
C THR A 415 -34.86 51.20 -53.24
N ALA A 416 -35.60 50.91 -52.17
CA ALA A 416 -35.02 50.81 -50.83
C ALA A 416 -34.10 49.58 -50.79
N GLY A 417 -32.79 49.80 -50.84
CA GLY A 417 -31.82 48.78 -50.50
C GLY A 417 -31.69 48.66 -48.98
N ILE A 418 -31.76 47.44 -48.46
CA ILE A 418 -31.45 47.15 -47.06
C ILE A 418 -30.01 46.62 -47.03
N GLY A 419 -29.13 47.30 -46.30
CA GLY A 419 -27.83 46.73 -45.94
C GLY A 419 -28.00 45.98 -44.62
N VAL A 420 -27.73 44.68 -44.61
CA VAL A 420 -27.94 43.80 -43.44
C VAL A 420 -26.58 43.21 -43.05
N GLY A 421 -26.28 43.15 -41.75
CA GLY A 421 -25.14 42.42 -41.20
C GLY A 421 -25.58 41.51 -40.07
N VAL A 422 -24.98 40.32 -39.94
CA VAL A 422 -25.21 39.42 -38.80
C VAL A 422 -23.94 39.32 -37.97
N GLY A 423 -24.03 39.61 -36.66
CA GLY A 423 -23.01 39.22 -35.69
C GLY A 423 -23.44 37.92 -35.01
N VAL A 424 -22.58 36.91 -34.96
CA VAL A 424 -22.90 35.60 -34.36
C VAL A 424 -21.97 35.36 -33.17
N GLY A 425 -22.54 35.05 -32.01
CA GLY A 425 -21.80 34.84 -30.76
C GLY A 425 -21.87 33.40 -30.28
N THR A 426 -20.73 32.84 -29.89
CA THR A 426 -20.62 31.61 -29.10
C THR A 426 -19.91 31.97 -27.80
N HIS A 427 -20.52 31.75 -26.63
CA HIS A 427 -19.86 32.07 -25.36
C HIS A 427 -18.63 31.18 -25.16
N GLY A 428 -17.45 31.76 -25.39
CA GLY A 428 -16.16 31.31 -24.90
C GLY A 428 -15.50 32.50 -24.20
N ASN A 429 -15.05 32.31 -22.97
CA ASN A 429 -14.35 33.36 -22.21
C ASN A 429 -13.08 33.77 -22.98
N GLY A 430 -13.11 34.93 -23.63
CA GLY A 430 -11.97 35.51 -24.32
C GLY A 430 -12.39 36.83 -24.93
N GLY A 431 -12.05 37.93 -24.25
CA GLY A 431 -12.29 39.27 -24.75
C GLY A 431 -11.49 39.55 -26.03
N GLY A 432 -12.13 40.28 -26.94
CA GLY A 432 -11.58 40.78 -28.18
C GLY A 432 -12.67 41.48 -28.97
#